data_AF-A0A7K6TQK2-F1
#
_entry.id   AF-A0A7K6TQK2-F1
#
_cell.length_a   1.000
_cell.length_b   1.000
_cell.length_c   1.000
_cell.angle_alpha   90.00
_cell.angle_beta   90.00
_cell.angle_gamma   90.00
#
_symmetry.space_group_name_H-M   'P 1'
#
loop_
_entity.id
_entity.type
_entity.pdbx_description
1 polymer ?
#
loop_
_entity_poly.entity_id
_entity_poly.type
_entity_poly.pdbx_seq_one_letter_code
_entity_poly.pdbx_strand_id
1 'polypeptide(L)'
;LRKNVEDFTGPRERSDLGFVTFDITADILNGKKCIFDWNVKQLFLYLSAEYSTKNNALNQVVLWDKIMLRGDNPRLFLKDMKSKYFFFDDGNGLKGNRNVTLTLSWNVVPNAGILPLVTGSGHVSVPFPDTYETTKSY
;
A
#
# COMPACT_ATOMS: atom_id res chain seq x y z
N LEU A 1 5.77 19.14 -5.22
CA LEU A 1 4.69 19.18 -6.23
C LEU A 1 3.37 19.41 -5.49
N ARG A 2 2.74 20.58 -5.66
CA ARG A 2 1.41 20.88 -5.10
C ARG A 2 0.38 20.10 -5.93
N LYS A 3 -0.19 19.02 -5.40
CA LYS A 3 -1.39 18.39 -5.97
C LYS A 3 -2.60 19.04 -5.30
N ASN A 4 -3.54 19.54 -6.10
CA ASN A 4 -4.85 19.94 -5.62
C ASN A 4 -5.61 18.64 -5.32
N VAL A 5 -5.86 18.37 -4.03
CA VAL A 5 -6.59 17.19 -3.57
C VAL A 5 -7.95 17.69 -3.11
N GLU A 6 -9.02 17.12 -3.66
CA GLU A 6 -10.36 17.42 -3.22
C GLU A 6 -10.49 17.09 -1.73
N ASP A 7 -11.03 18.04 -0.97
CA ASP A 7 -11.26 17.87 0.46
C ASP A 7 -12.51 16.99 0.63
N PHE A 8 -12.30 15.71 0.90
CA PHE A 8 -13.37 14.75 1.17
C PHE A 8 -13.85 14.83 2.63
N THR A 9 -13.37 15.79 3.43
CA THR A 9 -13.84 15.98 4.80
C THR A 9 -15.27 16.49 4.80
N GLY A 10 -16.15 15.82 5.56
CA GLY A 10 -17.45 16.40 5.89
C GLY A 10 -17.24 17.68 6.72
N PRO A 11 -18.21 18.61 6.75
CA PRO A 11 -18.06 19.95 7.32
C PRO A 11 -17.75 20.04 8.83
N ARG A 12 -17.49 18.92 9.53
CA ARG A 12 -17.33 18.86 10.98
C ARG A 12 -16.12 18.09 11.52
N GLU A 13 -15.40 17.32 10.71
CA GLU A 13 -14.24 16.54 11.19
C GLU A 13 -12.99 16.75 10.32
N ARG A 14 -11.85 16.94 10.97
CA ARG A 14 -10.54 16.99 10.29
C ARG A 14 -10.04 15.57 10.11
N SER A 15 -9.64 15.26 8.88
CA SER A 15 -9.07 13.98 8.46
C SER A 15 -7.56 14.07 8.31
N ASP A 16 -6.86 12.98 8.61
CA ASP A 16 -5.41 12.89 8.49
C ASP A 16 -5.02 12.49 7.06
N LEU A 17 -3.98 13.15 6.55
CA LEU A 17 -3.32 12.78 5.30
C LEU A 17 -1.88 12.36 5.58
N GLY A 18 -1.59 11.09 5.36
CA GLY A 18 -0.26 10.51 5.43
C GLY A 18 0.47 10.58 4.09
N PHE A 19 1.78 10.80 4.16
CA PHE A 19 2.69 10.61 3.03
C PHE A 19 3.66 9.48 3.36
N VAL A 20 3.76 8.51 2.45
CA VAL A 20 4.67 7.37 2.61
C VAL A 20 5.54 7.29 1.37
N THR A 21 6.85 7.23 1.61
CA THR A 21 7.86 6.88 0.62
C THR A 21 8.49 5.57 1.05
N PHE A 22 8.68 4.65 0.11
CA PHE A 22 9.09 3.29 0.42
C PHE A 22 10.04 2.72 -0.62
N ASP A 23 10.85 1.77 -0.16
CA ASP A 23 11.67 0.90 -0.98
C ASP A 23 11.11 -0.52 -0.89
N ILE A 24 11.03 -1.23 -2.01
CA ILE A 24 10.63 -2.65 -2.04
C ILE A 24 11.71 -3.44 -2.73
N THR A 25 12.25 -4.42 -2.02
CA THR A 25 13.06 -5.49 -2.60
C THR A 25 12.37 -6.82 -2.31
N ALA A 26 11.86 -7.48 -3.34
CA ALA A 26 11.17 -8.76 -3.20
C ALA A 26 11.43 -9.65 -4.42
N ASP A 27 11.57 -10.96 -4.19
CA ASP A 27 11.52 -11.97 -5.26
C ASP A 27 10.12 -12.60 -5.23
N ILE A 28 9.23 -12.14 -6.11
CA ILE A 28 7.81 -12.55 -6.08
C ILE A 28 7.67 -14.03 -6.41
N LEU A 29 8.61 -14.59 -7.16
CA LEU A 29 8.63 -16.01 -7.45
C LEU A 29 9.27 -16.82 -6.32
N ASN A 30 10.10 -16.24 -5.45
CA ASN A 30 10.80 -16.93 -4.35
C ASN A 30 11.40 -18.28 -4.80
N GLY A 31 12.01 -18.32 -5.99
CA GLY A 31 12.56 -19.54 -6.60
C GLY A 31 11.55 -20.53 -7.20
N LYS A 32 10.24 -20.28 -7.08
CA LYS A 32 9.18 -21.05 -7.75
C LYS A 32 9.04 -20.61 -9.21
N LYS A 33 9.52 -21.44 -10.12
CA LYS A 33 9.47 -21.23 -11.58
C LYS A 33 8.04 -21.09 -12.15
N CYS A 34 7.01 -21.49 -11.41
CA CYS A 34 5.70 -21.82 -11.99
C CYS A 34 4.52 -20.92 -11.58
N ILE A 35 4.71 -19.77 -10.93
CA ILE A 35 3.54 -18.91 -10.59
C ILE A 35 2.80 -18.46 -11.88
N PHE A 36 3.51 -18.28 -13.00
CA PHE A 36 2.90 -18.05 -14.31
C PHE A 36 2.70 -19.36 -15.09
N ASP A 37 1.78 -20.22 -14.68
CA ASP A 37 1.33 -21.38 -15.47
C ASP A 37 0.45 -20.97 -16.66
N TRP A 38 -0.09 -21.91 -17.44
CA TRP A 38 -0.92 -21.62 -18.62
C TRP A 38 -2.19 -20.81 -18.31
N ASN A 39 -2.74 -20.93 -17.10
CA ASN A 39 -3.97 -20.25 -16.70
C ASN A 39 -3.69 -18.89 -16.05
N VAL A 40 -2.48 -18.59 -15.59
CA VAL A 40 -2.19 -17.28 -15.00
C VAL A 40 -1.99 -16.21 -16.07
N LYS A 41 -2.88 -15.20 -16.05
CA LYS A 41 -2.83 -14.04 -16.94
C LYS A 41 -1.84 -12.99 -16.42
N GLN A 42 -1.99 -12.61 -15.17
CA GLN A 42 -1.22 -11.56 -14.51
C GLN A 42 -1.22 -11.74 -13.00
N LEU A 43 -0.25 -11.13 -12.33
CA LEU A 43 -0.31 -10.88 -10.90
C LEU A 43 -0.67 -9.42 -10.66
N PHE A 44 -1.59 -9.18 -9.73
CA PHE A 44 -1.93 -7.84 -9.26
C PHE A 44 -1.28 -7.63 -7.89
N LEU A 45 -0.14 -6.93 -7.86
CA LEU A 45 0.60 -6.61 -6.66
C LEU A 45 0.09 -5.31 -6.07
N TYR A 46 0.04 -5.22 -4.75
CA TYR A 46 -0.31 -4.00 -4.06
C TYR A 46 0.34 -3.91 -2.69
N LEU A 47 0.73 -2.69 -2.32
CA LEU A 47 1.23 -2.33 -1.00
C LEU A 47 0.07 -1.71 -0.21
N SER A 48 -0.25 -2.30 0.94
CA SER A 48 -1.26 -1.77 1.86
C SER A 48 -0.63 -1.29 3.16
N ALA A 49 -1.22 -0.27 3.77
CA ALA A 49 -0.99 0.13 5.14
C ALA A 49 -2.14 -0.37 6.02
N GLU A 50 -1.79 -1.06 7.10
CA GLU A 50 -2.70 -1.61 8.10
C GLU A 50 -2.43 -0.97 9.46
N TYR A 51 -3.48 -0.46 10.10
CA TYR A 51 -3.36 0.24 11.38
C TYR A 51 -4.69 0.23 12.13
N SER A 52 -4.61 0.31 13.45
CA SER A 52 -5.78 0.40 14.32
C SER A 52 -6.01 1.84 14.77
N THR A 53 -7.27 2.22 14.94
CA THR A 53 -7.70 3.48 15.57
C THR A 53 -8.61 3.18 16.76
N LYS A 54 -9.02 4.20 17.51
CA LYS A 54 -9.94 4.01 18.65
C LYS A 54 -11.30 3.44 18.21
N ASN A 55 -11.75 3.80 17.01
CA ASN A 55 -13.08 3.46 16.50
C ASN A 55 -13.05 2.23 15.59
N ASN A 56 -11.89 1.85 15.07
CA ASN A 56 -11.76 0.72 14.17
C ASN A 56 -10.54 -0.14 14.51
N ALA A 57 -10.78 -1.44 14.74
CA ALA A 57 -9.72 -2.39 15.05
C ALA A 57 -8.76 -2.62 13.87
N LEU A 58 -9.24 -2.48 12.63
CA LEU A 58 -8.44 -2.68 11.42
C LEU A 58 -8.85 -1.70 10.31
N ASN A 59 -7.98 -0.73 10.04
CA ASN A 59 -8.02 0.10 8.84
C ASN A 59 -6.99 -0.43 7.86
N GLN A 60 -7.38 -0.66 6.60
CA GLN A 60 -6.49 -1.11 5.55
C GLN A 60 -6.62 -0.20 4.34
N VAL A 61 -5.52 0.44 3.93
CA VAL A 61 -5.50 1.39 2.81
C VAL A 61 -4.45 0.95 1.79
N VAL A 62 -4.83 0.82 0.52
CA VAL A 62 -3.88 0.53 -0.56
C VAL A 62 -3.14 1.81 -0.94
N LEU A 63 -1.82 1.78 -0.83
CA LEU A 63 -0.95 2.92 -1.11
C LEU A 63 -0.41 2.90 -2.54
N TRP A 64 -0.19 1.70 -3.09
CA TRP A 64 0.44 1.51 -4.39
C TRP A 64 0.06 0.15 -4.97
N ASP A 65 0.03 0.05 -6.29
CA ASP A 65 -0.21 -1.19 -7.03
C ASP A 65 0.67 -1.29 -8.29
N LYS A 66 0.88 -2.53 -8.74
CA LYS A 66 1.51 -2.85 -10.02
C LYS A 66 0.94 -4.13 -10.57
N ILE A 67 0.65 -4.13 -11.87
CA ILE A 67 0.37 -5.34 -12.63
C ILE A 67 1.70 -5.93 -13.09
N MET A 68 1.92 -7.20 -12.80
CA MET A 68 3.05 -7.97 -13.33
C MET A 68 2.53 -9.02 -14.33
N LEU A 69 3.05 -8.97 -15.54
CA LEU A 69 2.66 -9.85 -16.65
C LEU A 69 3.64 -11.02 -16.78
N ARG A 70 3.22 -12.03 -17.55
CA ARG A 70 4.12 -13.12 -17.94
C ARG A 70 5.32 -12.56 -18.70
N GLY A 71 6.53 -12.95 -18.27
CA GLY A 71 7.78 -12.50 -18.88
C GLY A 71 8.40 -11.29 -18.21
N ASP A 72 7.69 -10.63 -17.29
CA ASP A 72 8.27 -9.59 -16.45
C ASP A 72 9.34 -10.17 -15.52
N ASN A 73 10.28 -9.32 -15.11
CA ASN A 73 11.27 -9.69 -14.11
C ASN A 73 10.56 -9.94 -12.76
N PRO A 74 10.65 -11.16 -12.21
CA PRO A 74 10.01 -11.50 -10.94
C PRO A 74 10.63 -10.83 -9.73
N ARG A 75 11.84 -10.28 -9.88
CA ARG A 75 12.53 -9.53 -8.84
C ARG A 75 12.06 -8.09 -8.89
N LEU A 76 11.27 -7.71 -7.90
CA LEU A 76 10.83 -6.35 -7.67
C LEU A 76 11.94 -5.60 -6.95
N PHE A 77 12.53 -4.62 -7.63
CA PHE A 77 13.50 -3.69 -7.06
C PHE A 77 13.01 -2.26 -7.31
N LEU A 78 12.39 -1.69 -6.28
CA LEU A 78 11.79 -0.36 -6.30
C LEU A 78 12.46 0.51 -5.24
N LYS A 79 12.81 1.74 -5.60
CA LYS A 79 13.51 2.69 -4.74
C LYS A 79 12.87 4.06 -4.81
N ASP A 80 12.77 4.74 -3.67
CA ASP A 80 12.19 6.08 -3.52
C ASP A 80 10.78 6.20 -4.11
N MET A 81 9.99 5.13 -3.96
CA MET A 81 8.64 5.09 -4.49
C MET A 81 7.70 5.88 -3.60
N LYS A 82 6.92 6.76 -4.21
CA LYS A 82 5.85 7.49 -3.53
C LYS A 82 4.54 6.71 -3.64
N SER A 83 3.67 6.85 -2.64
CA SER A 83 2.32 6.32 -2.72
C SER A 83 1.61 6.86 -3.98
N LYS A 84 0.91 5.97 -4.68
CA LYS A 84 0.07 6.30 -5.84
C LYS A 84 -1.26 6.87 -5.38
N TYR A 85 -1.82 6.28 -4.33
CA TYR A 85 -3.05 6.73 -3.69
C TYR A 85 -2.75 7.49 -2.40
N PHE A 86 -3.66 8.37 -2.02
CA PHE A 86 -3.56 9.13 -0.78
C PHE A 86 -3.77 8.21 0.42
N PHE A 87 -2.90 8.34 1.41
CA PHE A 87 -3.10 7.67 2.68
C PHE A 87 -4.01 8.54 3.56
N PHE A 88 -5.31 8.41 3.36
CA PHE A 88 -6.32 9.18 4.07
C PHE A 88 -6.91 8.35 5.21
N ASP A 89 -7.04 8.96 6.39
CA ASP A 89 -7.83 8.45 7.53
C ASP A 89 -8.94 9.46 7.78
N ASP A 90 -10.16 8.97 7.98
CA ASP A 90 -11.34 9.82 8.15
C ASP A 90 -11.36 10.61 9.47
N GLY A 91 -10.45 10.31 10.41
CA GLY A 91 -10.22 11.07 11.64
C GLY A 91 -8.76 11.50 11.84
N ASN A 92 -8.32 11.52 13.10
CA ASN A 92 -6.93 11.83 13.48
C ASN A 92 -6.16 10.56 13.89
N GLY A 93 -6.42 9.45 13.19
CA GLY A 93 -5.96 8.11 13.53
C GLY A 93 -4.52 7.78 13.10
N LEU A 94 -3.90 8.63 12.27
CA LEU A 94 -2.54 8.43 11.79
C LEU A 94 -1.52 9.11 12.70
N LYS A 95 -1.84 10.31 13.20
CA LYS A 95 -0.95 11.05 14.09
C LYS A 95 -0.59 10.23 15.34
N GLY A 96 0.71 10.04 15.56
CA GLY A 96 1.23 9.29 16.71
C GLY A 96 0.90 7.79 16.69
N ASN A 97 0.41 7.26 15.57
CA ASN A 97 0.13 5.83 15.43
C ASN A 97 1.45 5.07 15.34
N ARG A 98 1.76 4.29 16.38
CA ARG A 98 3.05 3.60 16.50
C ARG A 98 3.16 2.35 15.61
N ASN A 99 2.02 1.80 15.18
CA ASN A 99 1.95 0.48 14.57
C ASN A 99 1.23 0.55 13.21
N VAL A 100 1.77 1.33 12.28
CA VAL A 100 1.32 1.28 10.88
C VAL A 100 2.13 0.24 10.13
N THR A 101 1.50 -0.87 9.76
CA THR A 101 2.15 -2.00 9.12
C THR A 101 1.96 -1.94 7.61
N LEU A 102 3.08 -1.88 6.89
CA LEU A 102 3.10 -1.96 5.44
C LEU A 102 3.27 -3.41 5.01
N THR A 103 2.34 -3.90 4.19
CA THR A 103 2.31 -5.29 3.72
C THR A 103 2.23 -5.31 2.20
N LEU A 104 3.13 -6.07 1.55
CA LEU A 104 3.06 -6.35 0.12
C LEU A 104 2.27 -7.64 -0.12
N SER A 105 1.18 -7.53 -0.87
CA SER A 105 0.30 -8.65 -1.22
C SER A 105 0.12 -8.76 -2.73
N TRP A 106 -0.33 -9.92 -3.23
CA TRP A 106 -0.70 -10.06 -4.63
C TRP A 106 -1.87 -11.00 -4.88
N ASN A 107 -2.71 -10.65 -5.86
CA ASN A 107 -3.71 -11.57 -6.39
C ASN A 107 -3.16 -12.28 -7.62
N VAL A 108 -3.39 -13.59 -7.72
CA VAL A 108 -3.16 -14.33 -8.96
C VAL A 108 -4.41 -14.19 -9.81
N VAL A 109 -4.32 -13.51 -10.95
CA VAL A 109 -5.46 -13.30 -11.84
C VAL A 109 -5.38 -14.34 -12.96
N PRO A 110 -6.30 -15.31 -13.01
CA PRO A 110 -6.30 -16.31 -14.07
C PRO A 110 -6.95 -15.76 -15.35
N ASN A 111 -6.77 -16.48 -16.45
CA ASN A 111 -7.55 -16.30 -17.68
C ASN A 111 -9.01 -16.71 -17.45
N ALA A 112 -9.24 -17.76 -16.65
CA ALA A 112 -10.57 -18.17 -16.20
C ALA A 112 -10.52 -18.87 -14.83
N GLY A 113 -11.59 -18.71 -14.03
CA GLY A 113 -11.76 -19.37 -12.74
C GLY A 113 -11.69 -18.44 -11.52
N ILE A 114 -11.33 -19.01 -10.38
CA ILE A 114 -11.31 -18.34 -9.06
C ILE A 114 -10.15 -17.34 -8.99
N LEU A 115 -10.36 -16.23 -8.27
CA LEU A 115 -9.33 -15.25 -7.93
C LEU A 115 -8.76 -15.53 -6.53
N PRO A 116 -7.66 -16.29 -6.40
CA PRO A 116 -7.03 -16.48 -5.11
C PRO A 116 -6.22 -15.24 -4.70
N LEU A 117 -6.39 -14.84 -3.45
CA LEU A 117 -5.53 -13.86 -2.79
C LEU A 117 -4.31 -14.59 -2.21
N VAL A 118 -3.11 -14.15 -2.60
CA VAL A 118 -1.84 -14.71 -2.13
C VAL A 118 -1.01 -13.59 -1.49
N THR A 119 -0.86 -13.65 -0.18
CA THR A 119 -0.06 -12.66 0.55
C THR A 119 1.43 -12.97 0.41
N GLY A 120 2.23 -11.95 0.12
CA GLY A 120 3.68 -12.06 0.12
C GLY A 120 4.26 -12.15 1.51
N SER A 121 5.40 -12.84 1.63
CA SER A 121 6.14 -12.88 2.88
C SER A 121 6.98 -11.61 3.02
N GLY A 122 6.54 -10.67 3.85
CA GLY A 122 7.30 -9.48 4.20
C GLY A 122 6.37 -8.35 4.61
N HIS A 123 6.51 -7.89 5.85
CA HIS A 123 5.83 -6.71 6.36
C HIS A 123 6.83 -5.87 7.14
N VAL A 124 6.62 -4.56 7.15
CA VAL A 124 7.39 -3.63 7.98
C VAL A 124 6.43 -2.72 8.71
N SER A 125 6.55 -2.65 10.03
CA SER A 125 5.79 -1.70 10.82
C SER A 125 6.61 -0.44 11.01
N VAL A 126 6.01 0.70 10.68
CA VAL A 126 6.61 2.02 10.79
C VAL A 126 5.74 2.88 11.72
N PRO A 127 6.35 3.61 12.66
CA PRO A 127 5.62 4.57 13.47
C PRO A 127 5.35 5.83 12.65
N PHE A 128 4.15 6.38 12.77
CA PHE A 128 3.82 7.70 12.27
C PHE A 128 4.23 8.79 13.29
N PRO A 129 4.61 9.98 12.81
CA PRO A 129 5.07 11.06 13.67
C PRO A 129 3.97 11.59 14.60
N ASP A 130 4.37 12.08 15.77
CA ASP A 130 3.46 12.66 16.76
C ASP A 130 3.00 14.08 16.40
N THR A 131 3.54 14.65 15.32
CA THR A 131 3.27 16.03 14.86
C THR A 131 3.05 16.04 13.36
N TYR A 132 2.12 16.88 12.90
CA TYR A 132 1.94 17.13 11.47
C TYR A 132 3.11 17.92 10.90
N GLU A 133 3.47 17.66 9.65
CA GLU A 133 4.33 18.56 8.90
C GLU A 133 3.60 19.89 8.69
N THR A 134 4.10 20.95 9.30
CA THR A 134 3.62 22.30 9.00
C THR A 134 4.22 22.71 7.66
N THR A 135 3.36 22.99 6.68
CA THR A 135 3.83 23.59 5.44
C THR A 135 4.42 24.94 5.80
N LYS A 136 5.74 25.12 5.66
CA LYS A 136 6.36 26.44 5.82
C LYS A 136 5.67 27.41 4.88
N SER A 137 4.99 28.40 5.45
CA SER A 137 4.51 29.56 4.69
C SER A 137 5.75 30.30 4.19
N TYR A 138 5.96 30.30 2.88
CA TYR A 138 6.82 31.27 2.22
C TYR A 138 5.99 32.48 1.81
#